data_AF-A0A9D7I068-F1
#
_entry.id   AF-A0A9D7I068-F1
#
_cell.length_a   1.000
_cell.length_b   1.000
_cell.length_c   1.000
_cell.angle_alpha   90.00
_cell.angle_beta   90.00
_cell.angle_gamma   90.00
#
_symmetry.space_group_name_H-M   'P 1'
#
loop_
_entity.id
_entity.type
_entity.pdbx_description
1 polymer ?
#
loop_
_entity_poly.entity_id
_entity_poly.type
_entity_poly.pdbx_seq_one_letter_code
_entity_poly.pdbx_strand_id
1 'polypeptide(L)'
;MLKTLIEKEIRDIVGSAKFAVIFGACAILILTSFYVGARTYQANRSQYEAAKAENLRQFEGMTDWFNVQQHRIFLPPQPLASLVNGISNDIGRTTEVWGRGELSAQDSKFGDEPIYAVFRFLDLEFMFQVVLSLFAVLLGYDAISGEKERGTLKLSFANAVPRDKYILGKIIGSLAALTIPLIAALGIGCLLLPILGVPLSGDDWTRLALIILTGILYFAAFLTLSIFVSARTVRSSSSFLVLLVVWILCVLIVPRASVLLAGRAVDVPSVDELAAQKAKFQQQQWQEDRASWANFKPSNKEDPAAMMDELNRYMEEQADIRDKKMQELTSRLNEQRLNKQMEQQDLAFNFARISPAATLSLGVTSLAGTSISLKDHYGDEAKAYQSSYANFMKEKTGTNPGGRMFMFRTKIEDGEEVKPEPINPQELPQFEYHQPDLAQSISSAALDMGLLAFFNLLFFAGAFVSFLRYDVR
;
A
#
# COMPACT_ATOMS: atom_id res chain seq x y z
N MET A 1 40.54 -21.07 12.50
CA MET A 1 40.67 -19.67 12.98
C MET A 1 39.40 -18.87 12.77
N LEU A 2 38.94 -18.61 11.53
CA LEU A 2 37.70 -17.85 11.29
C LEU A 2 36.48 -18.53 11.94
N LYS A 3 36.32 -19.84 11.75
CA LYS A 3 35.27 -20.66 12.41
C LYS A 3 35.25 -20.46 13.93
N THR A 4 36.42 -20.50 14.57
CA THR A 4 36.57 -20.32 16.02
C THR A 4 36.17 -18.92 16.48
N LEU A 5 36.48 -17.88 15.69
CA LEU A 5 36.06 -16.51 15.97
C LEU A 5 34.54 -16.34 15.86
N ILE A 6 33.92 -16.99 14.87
CA ILE A 6 32.46 -17.02 14.70
C ILE A 6 31.80 -17.72 15.89
N GLU A 7 32.29 -18.90 16.28
CA GLU A 7 31.74 -19.65 17.42
C GLU A 7 31.89 -18.89 18.75
N LYS A 8 33.02 -18.22 18.96
CA LYS A 8 33.24 -17.33 20.12
C LYS A 8 32.20 -16.22 20.13
N GLU A 9 32.00 -15.54 19.00
CA GLU A 9 31.04 -14.42 18.93
C GLU A 9 29.60 -14.87 19.17
N ILE A 10 29.19 -15.99 18.59
CA ILE A 10 27.86 -16.56 18.81
C ILE A 10 27.66 -16.87 20.30
N ARG A 11 28.66 -17.47 20.96
CA ARG A 11 28.58 -17.79 22.39
C ARG A 11 28.48 -16.54 23.25
N ASP A 12 29.26 -15.50 22.94
CA ASP A 12 29.25 -14.24 23.68
C ASP A 12 27.89 -13.54 23.58
N ILE A 13 27.29 -13.53 22.38
CA ILE A 13 25.97 -12.91 22.16
C ILE A 13 24.88 -13.73 22.83
N VAL A 14 24.77 -15.02 22.51
CA VAL A 14 23.70 -15.90 22.99
C VAL A 14 23.77 -16.11 24.50
N GLY A 15 24.97 -16.13 25.07
CA GLY A 15 25.19 -16.23 26.51
C GLY A 15 24.90 -14.94 27.29
N SER A 16 24.65 -13.82 26.61
CA SER A 16 24.39 -12.55 27.28
C SER A 16 22.94 -12.45 27.78
N ALA A 17 22.76 -11.90 28.99
CA ALA A 17 21.43 -11.60 29.52
C ALA A 17 20.67 -10.60 28.62
N LYS A 18 21.40 -9.67 27.99
CA LYS A 18 20.84 -8.72 27.02
C LYS A 18 20.14 -9.45 25.87
N PHE A 19 20.79 -10.45 25.28
CA PHE A 19 20.23 -11.24 24.20
C PHE A 19 18.96 -11.98 24.64
N ALA A 20 18.99 -12.69 25.77
CA ALA A 20 17.83 -13.45 26.24
C ALA A 20 16.60 -12.57 26.46
N VAL A 21 16.76 -11.39 27.08
CA VAL A 21 15.66 -10.44 27.32
C VAL A 21 15.14 -9.83 26.02
N ILE A 22 16.03 -9.31 25.17
CA ILE A 22 15.64 -8.64 23.92
C ILE A 22 15.01 -9.64 22.96
N PHE A 23 15.63 -10.82 22.79
CA PHE A 23 15.11 -11.86 21.91
C PHE A 23 13.78 -12.42 22.43
N GLY A 24 13.65 -12.68 23.73
CA GLY A 24 12.40 -13.14 24.33
C GLY A 24 11.25 -12.14 24.11
N ALA A 25 11.49 -10.85 24.36
CA ALA A 25 10.53 -9.80 24.06
C ALA A 25 10.19 -9.73 22.56
N CYS A 26 11.20 -9.83 21.70
CA CYS A 26 11.02 -9.83 20.25
C CYS A 26 10.16 -11.00 19.78
N ALA A 27 10.43 -12.22 20.26
CA ALA A 27 9.70 -13.42 19.87
C ALA A 27 8.23 -13.30 20.28
N ILE A 28 7.95 -12.79 21.49
CA ILE A 28 6.57 -12.53 21.95
C ILE A 28 5.88 -11.52 21.05
N LEU A 29 6.53 -10.40 20.71
CA LEU A 29 5.96 -9.38 19.84
C LEU A 29 5.68 -9.91 18.42
N ILE A 30 6.61 -10.68 17.86
CA ILE A 30 6.43 -11.33 16.56
C ILE A 30 5.22 -12.26 16.59
N LEU A 31 5.18 -13.21 17.54
CA LEU A 31 4.08 -14.18 17.65
C LEU A 31 2.73 -13.50 17.89
N THR A 32 2.72 -12.42 18.69
CA THR A 32 1.52 -11.62 18.91
C THR A 32 1.08 -10.91 17.63
N SER A 33 2.02 -10.36 16.85
CA SER A 33 1.71 -9.73 15.56
C SER A 33 1.10 -10.72 14.56
N PHE A 34 1.66 -11.93 14.42
CA PHE A 34 1.06 -12.99 13.59
C PHE A 34 -0.33 -13.41 14.09
N TYR A 35 -0.51 -13.54 15.41
CA TYR A 35 -1.80 -13.88 16.00
C TYR A 35 -2.86 -12.79 15.74
N VAL A 36 -2.51 -11.53 15.98
CA VAL A 36 -3.39 -10.37 15.75
C VAL A 36 -3.71 -10.23 14.26
N GLY A 37 -2.72 -10.42 13.38
CA GLY A 37 -2.92 -10.44 11.94
C GLY A 37 -3.94 -11.49 11.52
N ALA A 38 -3.76 -12.74 11.95
CA ALA A 38 -4.70 -13.82 11.63
C ALA A 38 -6.13 -13.55 12.15
N ARG A 39 -6.27 -13.00 13.37
CA ARG A 39 -7.57 -12.59 13.90
C ARG A 39 -8.21 -11.45 13.11
N THR A 40 -7.41 -10.47 12.71
CA THR A 40 -7.87 -9.35 11.87
C THR A 40 -8.33 -9.85 10.51
N TYR A 41 -7.62 -10.81 9.90
CA TYR A 41 -8.02 -11.43 8.65
C TYR A 41 -9.38 -12.14 8.78
N GLN A 42 -9.59 -12.93 9.84
CA GLN A 42 -10.88 -13.59 10.10
C GLN A 42 -12.02 -12.59 10.23
N ALA A 43 -11.80 -11.50 10.99
CA ALA A 43 -12.79 -10.44 11.17
C ALA A 43 -13.10 -9.72 9.85
N ASN A 44 -12.09 -9.39 9.06
CA ASN A 44 -12.27 -8.75 7.75
C ASN A 44 -13.00 -9.69 6.78
N ARG A 45 -12.75 -11.00 6.85
CA ARG A 45 -13.45 -12.00 6.03
C ARG A 45 -14.91 -12.14 6.41
N SER A 46 -15.23 -12.19 7.70
CA SER A 46 -16.64 -12.26 8.12
C SER A 46 -17.41 -10.99 7.76
N GLN A 47 -16.80 -9.82 7.89
CA GLN A 47 -17.38 -8.55 7.45
C GLN A 47 -17.62 -8.52 5.93
N TYR A 48 -16.63 -8.98 5.14
CA TYR A 48 -16.75 -9.07 3.69
C TYR A 48 -17.90 -10.00 3.25
N GLU A 49 -17.99 -11.20 3.81
CA GLU A 49 -19.07 -12.14 3.48
C GLU A 49 -20.45 -11.62 3.91
N ALA A 50 -20.53 -10.97 5.08
CA ALA A 50 -21.77 -10.35 5.56
C ALA A 50 -22.22 -9.21 4.65
N ALA A 51 -21.30 -8.33 4.24
CA ALA A 51 -21.59 -7.22 3.35
C ALA A 51 -22.03 -7.70 1.95
N LYS A 52 -21.39 -8.76 1.42
CA LYS A 52 -21.79 -9.38 0.15
C LYS A 52 -23.20 -10.00 0.24
N ALA A 53 -23.50 -10.69 1.34
CA ALA A 53 -24.82 -11.28 1.56
C ALA A 53 -25.92 -10.21 1.75
N GLU A 54 -25.63 -9.14 2.48
CA GLU A 54 -26.54 -8.00 2.63
C GLU A 54 -26.80 -7.29 1.29
N ASN A 55 -25.75 -7.09 0.48
CA ASN A 55 -25.88 -6.51 -0.85
C ASN A 55 -26.78 -7.36 -1.78
N LEU A 56 -26.74 -8.69 -1.67
CA LEU A 56 -27.61 -9.56 -2.45
C LEU A 56 -29.05 -9.55 -1.92
N ARG A 57 -29.23 -9.56 -0.59
CA ARG A 57 -30.54 -9.54 0.06
C ARG A 57 -31.35 -8.29 -0.27
N GLN A 58 -30.70 -7.15 -0.48
CA GLN A 58 -31.41 -5.92 -0.83
C GLN A 58 -32.15 -6.03 -2.19
N PHE A 59 -31.77 -7.00 -3.03
CA PHE A 59 -32.41 -7.25 -4.33
C PHE A 59 -33.47 -8.35 -4.26
N GLU A 60 -33.58 -9.09 -3.15
CA GLU A 60 -34.60 -10.13 -2.98
C GLU A 60 -36.00 -9.50 -2.94
N GLY A 61 -36.89 -9.94 -3.84
CA GLY A 61 -38.25 -9.41 -3.95
C GLY A 61 -38.38 -8.16 -4.81
N MET A 62 -37.29 -7.61 -5.34
CA MET A 62 -37.36 -6.62 -6.41
C MET A 62 -37.85 -7.26 -7.70
N THR A 63 -38.71 -6.58 -8.44
CA THR A 63 -39.31 -7.08 -9.69
C THR A 63 -38.88 -6.31 -10.92
N ASP A 64 -38.22 -5.15 -10.76
CA ASP A 64 -37.77 -4.31 -11.86
C ASP A 64 -36.27 -3.98 -11.75
N TRP A 65 -35.52 -4.38 -12.79
CA TRP A 65 -34.09 -4.10 -12.94
C TRP A 65 -33.79 -2.60 -12.92
N PHE A 66 -34.73 -1.74 -13.28
CA PHE A 66 -34.56 -0.29 -13.20
C PHE A 66 -34.35 0.22 -11.76
N ASN A 67 -34.89 -0.49 -10.77
CA ASN A 67 -34.75 -0.15 -9.35
C ASN A 67 -33.44 -0.67 -8.73
N VAL A 68 -32.69 -1.51 -9.47
CA VAL A 68 -31.35 -1.99 -9.09
C VAL A 68 -30.35 -0.90 -9.45
N GLN A 69 -30.38 0.22 -8.72
CA GLN A 69 -29.49 1.36 -8.98
C GLN A 69 -28.22 1.32 -8.14
N GLN A 70 -28.25 0.71 -6.95
CA GLN A 70 -27.14 0.73 -5.97
C GLN A 70 -26.47 -0.65 -5.85
N HIS A 71 -25.79 -1.09 -6.91
CA HIS A 71 -24.93 -2.26 -6.80
C HIS A 71 -23.59 -1.86 -6.17
N ARG A 72 -23.08 -2.68 -5.24
CA ARG A 72 -21.79 -2.41 -4.57
C ARG A 72 -20.83 -3.54 -4.84
N ILE A 73 -19.61 -3.17 -5.19
CA ILE A 73 -18.48 -4.11 -5.28
C ILE A 73 -17.60 -3.95 -4.05
N PHE A 74 -16.96 -5.04 -3.65
CA PHE A 74 -16.17 -5.09 -2.42
C PHE A 74 -14.76 -5.58 -2.73
N LEU A 75 -13.76 -4.91 -2.15
CA LEU A 75 -12.37 -5.37 -2.20
C LEU A 75 -12.20 -6.57 -1.24
N PRO A 76 -11.87 -7.78 -1.73
CA PRO A 76 -11.70 -8.94 -0.87
C PRO A 76 -10.52 -8.77 0.09
N PRO A 77 -10.62 -9.32 1.31
CA PRO A 77 -9.50 -9.30 2.25
C PRO A 77 -8.34 -10.14 1.72
N GLN A 78 -7.18 -9.51 1.57
CA GLN A 78 -5.97 -10.21 1.17
C GLN A 78 -5.31 -10.88 2.38
N PRO A 79 -4.84 -12.14 2.30
CA PRO A 79 -4.23 -12.84 3.43
C PRO A 79 -3.04 -12.08 4.05
N LEU A 80 -2.13 -11.61 3.20
CA LEU A 80 -0.90 -10.93 3.62
C LEU A 80 -1.11 -9.47 4.07
N ALA A 81 -2.22 -8.84 3.67
CA ALA A 81 -2.56 -7.49 4.12
C ALA A 81 -2.75 -7.42 5.64
N SER A 82 -3.09 -8.54 6.28
CA SER A 82 -3.19 -8.62 7.74
C SER A 82 -1.85 -8.55 8.47
N LEU A 83 -0.75 -8.88 7.77
CA LEU A 83 0.62 -8.84 8.30
C LEU A 83 1.37 -7.59 7.84
N VAL A 84 1.06 -7.07 6.66
CA VAL A 84 1.64 -5.85 6.11
C VAL A 84 0.50 -5.00 5.59
N ASN A 85 0.03 -4.06 6.42
CA ASN A 85 -1.18 -3.31 6.10
C ASN A 85 -0.97 -2.35 4.92
N GLY A 86 0.21 -1.74 4.79
CA GLY A 86 0.47 -0.73 3.76
C GLY A 86 -0.62 0.35 3.76
N ILE A 87 -1.29 0.53 2.62
CA ILE A 87 -2.44 1.43 2.47
C ILE A 87 -3.80 0.72 2.49
N SER A 88 -3.83 -0.58 2.78
CA SER A 88 -5.07 -1.40 2.77
C SER A 88 -6.13 -0.89 3.74
N ASN A 89 -5.74 -0.27 4.85
CA ASN A 89 -6.66 0.35 5.82
C ASN A 89 -7.06 1.79 5.44
N ASP A 90 -6.31 2.44 4.55
CA ASP A 90 -6.56 3.80 4.05
C ASP A 90 -7.47 3.81 2.81
N ILE A 91 -7.52 2.71 2.05
CA ILE A 91 -8.38 2.61 0.86
C ILE A 91 -9.80 2.18 1.28
N GLY A 92 -10.80 2.75 0.61
CA GLY A 92 -12.19 2.33 0.71
C GLY A 92 -12.39 0.88 0.25
N ARG A 93 -13.12 0.08 1.04
CA ARG A 93 -13.34 -1.35 0.75
C ARG A 93 -14.59 -1.59 -0.09
N THR A 94 -15.46 -0.60 -0.20
CA THR A 94 -16.75 -0.67 -0.89
C THR A 94 -16.77 0.36 -2.00
N THR A 95 -17.17 -0.01 -3.22
CA THR A 95 -17.39 0.95 -4.30
C THR A 95 -18.82 0.80 -4.80
N GLU A 96 -19.58 1.90 -4.80
CA GLU A 96 -20.91 1.92 -5.42
C GLU A 96 -20.75 2.03 -6.95
N VAL A 97 -21.31 1.07 -7.67
CA VAL A 97 -21.19 0.96 -9.12
C VAL A 97 -22.52 1.32 -9.76
N TRP A 98 -22.46 2.34 -10.61
CA TRP A 98 -23.52 2.78 -11.51
C TRP A 98 -23.05 2.52 -12.93
N GLY A 99 -23.96 2.30 -13.89
CA GLY A 99 -23.53 2.01 -15.27
C GLY A 99 -22.84 3.16 -16.02
N ARG A 100 -22.63 4.32 -15.39
CA ARG A 100 -21.79 5.43 -15.88
C ARG A 100 -21.39 6.34 -14.72
N GLY A 101 -20.36 7.16 -14.92
CA GLY A 101 -19.92 8.19 -13.96
C GLY A 101 -18.67 7.79 -13.18
N GLU A 102 -18.16 8.74 -12.39
CA GLU A 102 -16.96 8.53 -11.57
C GLU A 102 -17.25 7.52 -10.44
N LEU A 103 -16.36 6.54 -10.30
CA LEU A 103 -16.40 5.57 -9.20
C LEU A 103 -15.59 6.11 -8.03
N SER A 104 -16.14 5.99 -6.82
CA SER A 104 -15.43 6.34 -5.59
C SER A 104 -15.51 5.19 -4.61
N ALA A 105 -14.35 4.72 -4.16
CA ALA A 105 -14.26 3.81 -3.04
C ALA A 105 -14.60 4.55 -1.74
N GLN A 106 -15.43 3.94 -0.91
CA GLN A 106 -15.94 4.41 0.38
C GLN A 106 -15.65 3.34 1.45
N ASP A 107 -15.96 3.64 2.72
CA ASP A 107 -15.78 2.72 3.85
C ASP A 107 -14.30 2.28 4.03
N SER A 108 -13.41 3.26 4.10
CA SER A 108 -12.02 3.00 4.52
C SER A 108 -12.02 2.76 6.03
N LYS A 109 -11.23 1.78 6.51
CA LYS A 109 -11.22 1.40 7.93
C LYS A 109 -10.87 2.58 8.85
N PHE A 110 -9.95 3.44 8.45
CA PHE A 110 -9.60 4.64 9.22
C PHE A 110 -10.66 5.75 9.14
N GLY A 111 -11.48 5.78 8.09
CA GLY A 111 -12.64 6.66 7.99
C GLY A 111 -13.76 6.25 8.94
N ASP A 112 -14.04 4.94 9.02
CA ASP A 112 -15.14 4.40 9.83
C ASP A 112 -14.77 4.33 11.32
N GLU A 113 -13.52 3.98 11.62
CA GLU A 113 -13.04 3.78 12.99
C GLU A 113 -11.78 4.63 13.28
N PRO A 114 -11.92 5.94 13.55
CA PRO A 114 -10.80 6.87 13.69
C PRO A 114 -9.81 6.50 14.81
N ILE A 115 -10.24 5.73 15.82
CA ILE A 115 -9.36 5.28 16.91
C ILE A 115 -8.19 4.44 16.38
N TYR A 116 -8.39 3.64 15.33
CA TYR A 116 -7.32 2.86 14.72
C TYR A 116 -6.38 3.71 13.86
N ALA A 117 -6.82 4.88 13.38
CA ALA A 117 -5.94 5.84 12.72
C ALA A 117 -4.94 6.47 13.71
N VAL A 118 -5.35 6.64 14.98
CA VAL A 118 -4.49 7.16 16.06
C VAL A 118 -3.53 6.08 16.56
N PHE A 119 -4.04 4.87 16.84
CA PHE A 119 -3.25 3.74 17.33
C PHE A 119 -2.95 2.77 16.17
N ARG A 120 -1.90 3.08 15.41
CA ARG A 120 -1.44 2.25 14.27
C ARG A 120 -1.24 0.79 14.69
N PHE A 121 -1.65 -0.16 13.84
CA PHE A 121 -1.58 -1.60 14.12
C PHE A 121 -0.13 -2.10 14.31
N LEU A 122 0.04 -3.08 15.20
CA LEU A 122 1.29 -3.83 15.38
C LEU A 122 1.40 -4.92 14.31
N ASP A 123 1.85 -4.52 13.13
CA ASP A 123 2.06 -5.41 11.99
C ASP A 123 3.54 -5.73 11.78
N LEU A 124 3.81 -6.62 10.82
CA LEU A 124 5.16 -7.11 10.52
C LEU A 124 6.05 -6.00 9.96
N GLU A 125 5.46 -5.07 9.18
CA GLU A 125 6.15 -3.89 8.68
C GLU A 125 6.66 -3.02 9.83
N PHE A 126 5.78 -2.66 10.78
CA PHE A 126 6.17 -1.91 11.98
C PHE A 126 7.23 -2.66 12.80
N MET A 127 7.07 -3.98 12.94
CA MET A 127 8.01 -4.81 13.70
C MET A 127 9.41 -4.80 13.11
N PHE A 128 9.54 -4.97 11.79
CA PHE A 128 10.84 -4.82 11.14
C PHE A 128 11.33 -3.38 11.23
N GLN A 129 10.54 -2.42 10.77
CA GLN A 129 10.94 -1.04 10.58
C GLN A 129 11.42 -0.37 11.88
N VAL A 130 10.68 -0.56 12.98
CA VAL A 130 10.91 0.14 14.26
C VAL A 130 11.57 -0.76 15.30
N VAL A 131 10.98 -1.92 15.61
CA VAL A 131 11.41 -2.73 16.76
C VAL A 131 12.72 -3.48 16.46
N LEU A 132 12.77 -4.21 15.34
CA LEU A 132 13.94 -4.98 14.97
C LEU A 132 15.13 -4.10 14.59
N SER A 133 14.92 -2.95 13.93
CA SER A 133 16.01 -1.98 13.69
C SER A 133 16.59 -1.43 14.98
N LEU A 134 15.75 -1.10 15.97
CA LEU A 134 16.21 -0.63 17.27
C LEU A 134 16.95 -1.74 18.04
N PHE A 135 16.49 -2.99 17.94
CA PHE A 135 17.18 -4.14 18.52
C PHE A 135 18.54 -4.39 17.87
N ALA A 136 18.63 -4.26 16.54
CA ALA A 136 19.91 -4.33 15.84
C ALA A 136 20.90 -3.27 16.35
N VAL A 137 20.42 -2.04 16.60
CA VAL A 137 21.21 -0.97 17.22
C VAL A 137 21.64 -1.33 18.65
N LEU A 138 20.71 -1.77 19.49
CA LEU A 138 20.96 -2.12 20.89
C LEU A 138 21.90 -3.31 21.07
N LEU A 139 21.91 -4.25 20.13
CA LEU A 139 22.78 -5.42 20.15
C LEU A 139 24.13 -5.17 19.47
N GLY A 140 24.22 -4.19 18.56
CA GLY A 140 25.42 -3.90 17.78
C GLY A 140 26.27 -2.72 18.27
N TYR A 141 25.74 -1.80 19.08
CA TYR A 141 26.44 -0.55 19.40
C TYR A 141 27.79 -0.75 20.13
N ASP A 142 27.89 -1.75 21.02
CA ASP A 142 29.09 -2.06 21.81
C ASP A 142 29.90 -3.23 21.24
N ALA A 143 29.62 -3.65 20.00
CA ALA A 143 30.29 -4.80 19.38
C ALA A 143 31.82 -4.68 19.36
N ILE A 144 32.37 -3.53 18.97
CA ILE A 144 33.82 -3.28 18.91
C ILE A 144 34.25 -2.33 20.03
N SER A 145 33.56 -1.20 20.19
CA SER A 145 33.86 -0.22 21.22
C SER A 145 33.80 -0.81 22.63
N GLY A 146 32.85 -1.72 22.90
CA GLY A 146 32.71 -2.36 24.21
C GLY A 146 33.84 -3.34 24.52
N GLU A 147 34.34 -4.06 23.51
CA GLU A 147 35.54 -4.90 23.68
C GLU A 147 36.81 -4.08 23.88
N LYS A 148 36.87 -2.87 23.30
CA LYS A 148 37.96 -1.93 23.56
C LYS A 148 37.90 -1.40 24.99
N GLU A 149 36.73 -0.95 25.45
CA GLU A 149 36.53 -0.46 26.82
C GLU A 149 36.86 -1.52 27.88
N ARG A 150 36.48 -2.78 27.64
CA ARG A 150 36.78 -3.91 28.53
C ARG A 150 38.23 -4.41 28.43
N GLY A 151 39.03 -3.89 27.50
CA GLY A 151 40.39 -4.34 27.23
C GLY A 151 40.51 -5.72 26.57
N THR A 152 39.38 -6.39 26.29
CA THR A 152 39.36 -7.72 25.66
C THR A 152 39.84 -7.68 24.21
N LEU A 153 39.67 -6.55 23.53
CA LEU A 153 40.19 -6.36 22.17
C LEU A 153 41.73 -6.38 22.16
N LYS A 154 42.37 -5.70 23.10
CA LYS A 154 43.83 -5.67 23.25
C LYS A 154 44.39 -7.06 23.59
N LEU A 155 43.71 -7.79 24.47
CA LEU A 155 44.07 -9.17 24.81
C LEU A 155 43.94 -10.12 23.60
N SER A 156 42.90 -9.95 22.77
CA SER A 156 42.70 -10.76 21.57
C SER A 156 43.84 -10.59 20.56
N PHE A 157 44.34 -9.36 20.38
CA PHE A 157 45.46 -9.05 19.49
C PHE A 157 46.86 -9.21 20.12
N ALA A 158 46.95 -9.55 21.41
CA ALA A 158 48.19 -10.06 21.98
C ALA A 158 48.54 -11.45 21.43
N ASN A 159 47.52 -12.18 20.94
CA ASN A 159 47.68 -13.39 20.14
C ASN A 159 47.82 -13.04 18.64
N ALA A 160 48.43 -13.93 17.85
CA ALA A 160 48.66 -13.75 16.41
C ALA A 160 47.36 -13.87 15.58
N VAL A 161 46.35 -13.05 15.87
CA VAL A 161 45.06 -12.99 15.17
C VAL A 161 45.07 -11.90 14.11
N PRO A 162 44.85 -12.22 12.82
CA PRO A 162 44.85 -11.22 11.77
C PRO A 162 43.53 -10.41 11.80
N ARG A 163 43.63 -9.09 11.60
CA ARG A 163 42.53 -8.12 11.81
C ARG A 163 41.35 -8.33 10.86
N ASP A 164 41.64 -8.73 9.63
CA ASP A 164 40.66 -9.08 8.59
C ASP A 164 39.76 -10.24 9.03
N LYS A 165 40.35 -11.33 9.55
CA LYS A 165 39.58 -12.49 10.03
C LYS A 165 38.82 -12.18 11.31
N TYR A 166 39.33 -11.27 12.15
CA TYR A 166 38.64 -10.81 13.35
C TYR A 166 37.31 -10.13 13.01
N ILE A 167 37.34 -9.09 12.17
CA ILE A 167 36.13 -8.36 11.81
C ILE A 167 35.15 -9.20 11.01
N LEU A 168 35.63 -10.08 10.12
CA LEU A 168 34.77 -11.02 9.40
C LEU A 168 34.08 -11.99 10.37
N GLY A 169 34.82 -12.57 11.31
CA GLY A 169 34.26 -13.44 12.32
C GLY A 169 33.24 -12.73 13.21
N LYS A 170 33.51 -11.46 13.54
CA LYS A 170 32.62 -10.60 14.31
C LYS A 170 31.29 -10.36 13.59
N ILE A 171 31.33 -9.93 12.32
CA ILE A 171 30.12 -9.61 11.56
C ILE A 171 29.32 -10.88 11.26
N ILE A 172 29.96 -11.95 10.77
CA ILE A 172 29.27 -13.21 10.44
C ILE A 172 28.71 -13.86 11.72
N GLY A 173 29.47 -13.86 12.82
CA GLY A 173 29.02 -14.36 14.11
C GLY A 173 27.83 -13.58 14.65
N SER A 174 27.86 -12.25 14.57
CA SER A 174 26.74 -11.40 14.98
C SER A 174 25.49 -11.63 14.12
N LEU A 175 25.64 -11.69 12.80
CA LEU A 175 24.54 -11.96 11.87
C LEU A 175 23.93 -13.34 12.14
N ALA A 176 24.75 -14.39 12.28
CA ALA A 176 24.26 -15.73 12.55
C ALA A 176 23.58 -15.84 13.92
N ALA A 177 24.19 -15.29 14.97
CA ALA A 177 23.67 -15.34 16.34
C ALA A 177 22.30 -14.68 16.48
N LEU A 178 22.05 -13.60 15.75
CA LEU A 178 20.82 -12.83 15.85
C LEU A 178 19.77 -13.23 14.81
N THR A 179 20.18 -13.56 13.58
CA THR A 179 19.25 -13.87 12.49
C THR A 179 18.68 -15.28 12.61
N ILE A 180 19.46 -16.28 13.05
CA ILE A 180 18.96 -17.66 13.16
C ILE A 180 17.78 -17.77 14.15
N PRO A 181 17.89 -17.24 15.39
CA PRO A 181 16.77 -17.26 16.33
C PRO A 181 15.58 -16.42 15.82
N LEU A 182 15.85 -15.30 15.13
CA LEU A 182 14.80 -14.47 14.52
C LEU A 182 14.02 -15.24 13.45
N ILE A 183 14.71 -15.96 12.56
CA ILE A 183 14.08 -16.84 11.56
C ILE A 183 13.23 -17.90 12.25
N ALA A 184 13.70 -18.49 13.37
CA ALA A 184 12.92 -19.46 14.11
C ALA A 184 11.60 -18.86 14.65
N ALA A 185 11.65 -17.67 15.25
CA ALA A 185 10.46 -16.98 15.75
C ALA A 185 9.47 -16.61 14.62
N LEU A 186 10.00 -16.10 13.50
CA LEU A 186 9.20 -15.80 12.30
C LEU A 186 8.59 -17.07 11.69
N GLY A 187 9.37 -18.16 11.62
CA GLY A 187 8.91 -19.45 11.11
C GLY A 187 7.77 -20.03 11.93
N ILE A 188 7.85 -19.94 13.28
CA ILE A 188 6.73 -20.31 14.16
C ILE A 188 5.52 -19.42 13.86
N GLY A 189 5.71 -18.10 13.71
CA GLY A 189 4.66 -17.16 13.31
C GLY A 189 3.96 -17.56 12.01
N CYS A 190 4.72 -17.92 10.98
CA CYS A 190 4.17 -18.39 9.70
C CYS A 190 3.34 -19.67 9.85
N LEU A 191 3.79 -20.62 10.67
CA LEU A 191 3.05 -21.87 10.93
C LEU A 191 1.74 -21.63 11.70
N LEU A 192 1.62 -20.53 12.46
CA LEU A 192 0.38 -20.17 13.15
C LEU A 192 -0.72 -19.71 12.19
N LEU A 193 -0.40 -19.12 11.04
CA LEU A 193 -1.37 -18.59 10.08
C LEU A 193 -2.39 -19.64 9.58
N PRO A 194 -1.96 -20.81 9.05
CA PRO A 194 -2.90 -21.83 8.61
C PRO A 194 -3.69 -22.45 9.77
N ILE A 195 -3.06 -22.60 10.95
CA ILE A 195 -3.72 -23.11 12.17
C ILE A 195 -4.86 -22.18 12.60
N LEU A 196 -4.66 -20.86 12.43
CA LEU A 196 -5.65 -19.83 12.70
C LEU A 196 -6.58 -19.56 11.51
N GLY A 197 -6.66 -20.44 10.51
CA GLY A 197 -7.66 -20.37 9.44
C GLY A 197 -7.42 -19.28 8.40
N VAL A 198 -6.18 -18.81 8.24
CA VAL A 198 -5.79 -17.95 7.11
C VAL A 198 -5.42 -18.85 5.92
N PRO A 199 -6.22 -18.87 4.82
CA PRO A 199 -5.88 -19.64 3.64
C PRO A 199 -4.72 -18.96 2.92
N LEU A 200 -3.60 -19.69 2.75
CA LEU A 200 -2.44 -19.23 2.00
C LEU A 200 -2.25 -20.13 0.79
N SER A 201 -2.23 -19.52 -0.39
CA SER A 201 -1.85 -20.19 -1.64
C SER A 201 -0.32 -20.39 -1.72
N GLY A 202 0.16 -21.16 -2.69
CA GLY A 202 1.61 -21.33 -2.92
C GLY A 202 2.33 -20.00 -3.24
N ASP A 203 1.64 -19.09 -3.93
CA ASP A 203 2.16 -17.77 -4.25
C ASP A 203 2.23 -16.89 -2.99
N ASP A 204 1.24 -16.98 -2.09
CA ASP A 204 1.25 -16.25 -0.82
C ASP A 204 2.42 -16.68 0.08
N TRP A 205 2.74 -17.99 0.10
CA TRP A 205 3.93 -18.49 0.82
C TRP A 205 5.22 -17.94 0.25
N THR A 206 5.32 -17.82 -1.07
CA THR A 206 6.48 -17.25 -1.74
C THR A 206 6.62 -15.75 -1.43
N ARG A 207 5.51 -14.99 -1.50
CA ARG A 207 5.47 -13.58 -1.09
C ARG A 207 5.88 -13.39 0.37
N LEU A 208 5.35 -14.22 1.28
CA LEU A 208 5.68 -14.18 2.70
C LEU A 208 7.17 -14.46 2.94
N ALA A 209 7.75 -15.45 2.26
CA ALA A 209 9.16 -15.75 2.33
C ALA A 209 10.03 -14.56 1.86
N LEU A 210 9.61 -13.88 0.78
CA LEU A 210 10.31 -12.68 0.28
C LEU A 210 10.14 -11.47 1.21
N ILE A 211 8.98 -11.30 1.84
CA ILE A 211 8.77 -10.26 2.87
C ILE A 211 9.73 -10.49 4.03
N ILE A 212 9.83 -11.73 4.52
CA ILE A 212 10.75 -12.11 5.60
C ILE A 212 12.21 -11.89 5.17
N LEU A 213 12.57 -12.29 3.94
CA LEU A 213 13.91 -12.06 3.41
C LEU A 213 14.25 -10.56 3.35
N THR A 214 13.32 -9.73 2.90
CA THR A 214 13.46 -8.27 2.84
C THR A 214 13.65 -7.69 4.26
N GLY A 215 12.85 -8.16 5.22
CA GLY A 215 12.98 -7.81 6.63
C GLY A 215 14.33 -8.23 7.25
N ILE A 216 14.83 -9.41 6.89
CA ILE A 216 16.15 -9.90 7.33
C ILE A 216 17.28 -9.06 6.73
N LEU A 217 17.21 -8.73 5.44
CA LEU A 217 18.18 -7.84 4.78
C LEU A 217 18.20 -6.47 5.48
N TYR A 218 17.04 -5.93 5.82
CA TYR A 218 16.93 -4.68 6.57
C TYR A 218 17.52 -4.77 7.98
N PHE A 219 17.20 -5.83 8.73
CA PHE A 219 17.77 -6.08 10.06
C PHE A 219 19.31 -6.18 9.99
N ALA A 220 19.82 -6.92 9.01
CA ALA A 220 21.25 -7.04 8.75
C ALA A 220 21.91 -5.70 8.39
N ALA A 221 21.22 -4.82 7.65
CA ALA A 221 21.72 -3.49 7.32
C ALA A 221 21.91 -2.64 8.59
N PHE A 222 20.93 -2.64 9.50
CA PHE A 222 21.07 -1.92 10.77
C PHE A 222 22.11 -2.55 11.70
N LEU A 223 22.25 -3.87 11.70
CA LEU A 223 23.28 -4.55 12.51
C LEU A 223 24.68 -4.22 12.00
N THR A 224 24.91 -4.29 10.69
CA THR A 224 26.20 -3.94 10.07
C THR A 224 26.51 -2.45 10.21
N LEU A 225 25.51 -1.57 10.10
CA LEU A 225 25.63 -0.14 10.43
C LEU A 225 26.06 0.07 11.88
N SER A 226 25.49 -0.69 12.81
CA SER A 226 25.82 -0.61 14.23
C SER A 226 27.26 -1.02 14.52
N ILE A 227 27.71 -2.11 13.89
CA ILE A 227 29.12 -2.55 13.96
C ILE A 227 30.04 -1.51 13.32
N PHE A 228 29.65 -0.90 12.20
CA PHE A 228 30.41 0.16 11.54
C PHE A 228 30.62 1.38 12.45
N VAL A 229 29.57 1.89 13.09
CA VAL A 229 29.68 3.02 14.03
C VAL A 229 30.48 2.62 15.29
N SER A 230 30.30 1.38 15.77
CA SER A 230 31.10 0.83 16.87
C SER A 230 32.60 0.78 16.52
N ALA A 231 32.94 0.46 15.27
CA ALA A 231 34.33 0.47 14.76
C ALA A 231 34.92 1.88 14.62
N ARG A 232 34.10 2.95 14.67
CA ARG A 232 34.54 4.34 14.53
C ARG A 232 34.61 5.09 15.85
N THR A 233 34.00 4.54 16.89
CA THR A 233 33.90 5.17 18.20
C THR A 233 34.82 4.48 19.19
N VAL A 234 35.32 5.24 20.17
CA VAL A 234 36.15 4.70 21.25
C VAL A 234 35.30 4.26 22.42
N ARG A 235 34.25 5.03 22.75
CA ARG A 235 33.34 4.74 23.86
C ARG A 235 32.01 4.18 23.38
N SER A 236 31.48 3.17 24.06
CA SER A 236 30.20 2.54 23.73
C SER A 236 29.02 3.49 23.91
N SER A 237 29.05 4.38 24.91
CA SER A 237 28.01 5.41 25.07
C SER A 237 27.94 6.36 23.87
N SER A 238 29.09 6.75 23.31
CA SER A 238 29.14 7.60 22.11
C SER A 238 28.64 6.85 20.87
N SER A 239 28.99 5.57 20.73
CA SER A 239 28.47 4.70 19.66
C SER A 239 26.93 4.65 19.67
N PHE A 240 26.35 4.42 20.85
CA PHE A 240 24.91 4.35 21.04
C PHE A 240 24.21 5.67 20.67
N LEU A 241 24.72 6.80 21.15
CA LEU A 241 24.14 8.12 20.86
C LEU A 241 24.16 8.44 19.36
N VAL A 242 25.28 8.18 18.68
CA VAL A 242 25.38 8.40 17.23
C VAL A 242 24.41 7.49 16.47
N LEU A 243 24.34 6.21 16.84
CA LEU A 243 23.42 5.27 16.21
C LEU A 243 21.97 5.65 16.42
N LEU A 244 21.61 6.16 17.60
CA LEU A 244 20.25 6.62 17.87
C LEU A 244 19.89 7.82 16.98
N VAL A 245 20.80 8.79 16.80
CA VAL A 245 20.58 9.92 15.90
C VAL A 245 20.44 9.46 14.45
N VAL A 246 21.32 8.57 13.98
CA VAL A 246 21.23 8.00 12.62
C VAL A 246 19.94 7.21 12.44
N TRP A 247 19.53 6.44 13.44
CA TRP A 247 18.28 5.70 13.43
C TRP A 247 17.07 6.64 13.33
N ILE A 248 17.01 7.71 14.12
CA ILE A 248 15.94 8.72 14.04
C ILE A 248 15.90 9.35 12.64
N LEU A 249 17.06 9.70 12.10
CA LEU A 249 17.16 10.28 10.76
C LEU A 249 16.63 9.32 9.70
N CYS A 250 17.11 8.08 9.68
CA CYS A 250 16.71 7.09 8.70
C CYS A 250 15.24 6.65 8.85
N VAL A 251 14.79 6.32 10.07
CA VAL A 251 13.48 5.69 10.28
C VAL A 251 12.34 6.70 10.30
N LEU A 252 12.57 7.91 10.83
CA LEU A 252 11.51 8.90 11.05
C LEU A 252 11.61 10.11 10.13
N ILE A 253 12.81 10.72 10.04
CA ILE A 253 12.95 12.04 9.39
C ILE A 253 12.99 11.92 7.87
N VAL A 254 13.87 11.07 7.32
CA VAL A 254 14.06 10.96 5.86
C VAL A 254 12.76 10.58 5.14
N PRO A 255 11.98 9.55 5.55
CA PRO A 255 10.75 9.20 4.85
C PRO A 255 9.73 10.35 4.80
N ARG A 256 9.58 11.09 5.91
CA ARG A 256 8.66 12.23 6.00
C ARG A 256 9.16 13.44 5.21
N ALA A 257 10.46 13.72 5.27
CA ALA A 257 11.08 14.78 4.50
C ALA A 257 10.95 14.53 3.00
N SER A 258 11.10 13.29 2.55
CA SER A 258 10.97 12.92 1.12
C SER A 258 9.60 13.27 0.55
N VAL A 259 8.51 12.98 1.27
CA VAL A 259 7.15 13.35 0.85
C VAL A 259 6.99 14.87 0.77
N LEU A 260 7.50 15.60 1.76
CA LEU A 260 7.43 17.08 1.77
C LEU A 260 8.25 17.72 0.64
N LEU A 261 9.43 17.16 0.33
CA LEU A 261 10.29 17.65 -0.74
C LEU A 261 9.67 17.38 -2.10
N ALA A 262 9.11 16.19 -2.32
CA ALA A 262 8.38 15.87 -3.55
C ALA A 262 7.12 16.74 -3.70
N GLY A 263 6.41 17.00 -2.59
CA GLY A 263 5.27 17.90 -2.51
C GLY A 263 5.57 19.33 -2.97
N ARG A 264 6.81 19.80 -2.77
CA ARG A 264 7.28 21.11 -3.26
C ARG A 264 7.90 21.08 -4.65
N ALA A 265 8.35 19.92 -5.11
CA ALA A 265 8.96 19.77 -6.42
C ALA A 265 7.90 19.70 -7.53
N VAL A 266 6.74 19.09 -7.24
CA VAL A 266 5.66 18.90 -8.21
C VAL A 266 4.36 19.48 -7.65
N ASP A 267 3.91 20.58 -8.25
CA ASP A 267 2.63 21.21 -7.93
C ASP A 267 1.47 20.43 -8.53
N VAL A 268 0.86 19.58 -7.70
CA VAL A 268 -0.38 18.88 -8.03
C VAL A 268 -1.56 19.81 -7.77
N PRO A 269 -2.39 20.12 -8.78
CA PRO A 269 -3.51 21.02 -8.59
C PRO A 269 -4.53 20.44 -7.61
N SER A 270 -5.07 21.28 -6.73
CA SER A 270 -6.00 20.86 -5.67
C SER A 270 -7.39 20.51 -6.25
N VAL A 271 -8.23 19.80 -5.48
CA VAL A 271 -9.60 19.46 -5.94
C VAL A 271 -10.42 20.74 -6.18
N ASP A 272 -10.23 21.73 -5.31
CA ASP A 272 -10.88 23.03 -5.41
C ASP A 272 -10.37 23.83 -6.62
N GLU A 273 -9.09 23.73 -6.95
CA GLU A 273 -8.54 24.35 -8.17
C GLU A 273 -9.12 23.72 -9.43
N LEU A 274 -9.27 22.38 -9.46
CA LEU A 274 -9.94 21.69 -10.56
C LEU A 274 -11.41 22.11 -10.66
N ALA A 275 -12.12 22.16 -9.54
CA ALA A 275 -13.52 22.60 -9.49
C ALA A 275 -13.65 24.06 -9.96
N ALA A 276 -12.73 24.93 -9.56
CA ALA A 276 -12.69 26.32 -10.01
C ALA A 276 -12.39 26.44 -11.51
N GLN A 277 -11.51 25.61 -12.07
CA GLN A 277 -11.26 25.56 -13.52
C GLN A 277 -12.50 25.09 -14.30
N LYS A 278 -13.15 24.02 -13.82
CA LYS A 278 -14.41 23.50 -14.38
C LYS A 278 -15.52 24.57 -14.33
N ALA A 279 -15.68 25.24 -13.19
CA ALA A 279 -16.69 26.30 -13.00
C ALA A 279 -16.42 27.51 -13.91
N LYS A 280 -15.16 27.95 -14.07
CA LYS A 280 -14.79 29.02 -15.00
C LYS A 280 -15.12 28.66 -16.45
N PHE A 281 -14.82 27.43 -16.86
CA PHE A 281 -15.16 26.96 -18.20
C PHE A 281 -16.68 26.93 -18.43
N GLN A 282 -17.44 26.42 -17.46
CA GLN A 282 -18.90 26.41 -17.51
C GLN A 282 -19.47 27.84 -17.61
N GLN A 283 -18.88 28.80 -16.90
CA GLN A 283 -19.29 30.21 -16.97
C GLN A 283 -18.96 30.85 -18.33
N GLN A 284 -17.81 30.56 -18.93
CA GLN A 284 -17.44 31.04 -20.27
C GLN A 284 -18.39 30.49 -21.32
N GLN A 285 -18.67 29.20 -21.26
CA GLN A 285 -19.59 28.53 -22.17
C GLN A 285 -21.02 29.09 -22.07
N TRP A 286 -21.49 29.40 -20.86
CA TRP A 286 -22.77 30.08 -20.67
C TRP A 286 -22.84 31.45 -21.37
N GLN A 287 -21.71 32.19 -21.42
CA GLN A 287 -21.66 33.47 -22.12
C GLN A 287 -21.68 33.28 -23.64
N GLU A 288 -20.92 32.31 -24.16
CA GLU A 288 -20.95 31.94 -25.58
C GLU A 288 -22.36 31.51 -26.02
N ASP A 289 -23.01 30.67 -25.22
CA ASP A 289 -24.36 30.18 -25.49
C ASP A 289 -25.40 31.30 -25.50
N ARG A 290 -25.31 32.22 -24.53
CA ARG A 290 -26.19 33.40 -24.48
C ARG A 290 -26.05 34.26 -25.74
N ALA A 291 -24.82 34.45 -26.21
CA ALA A 291 -24.57 35.16 -27.46
C ALA A 291 -25.10 34.39 -28.67
N SER A 292 -24.97 33.06 -28.68
CA SER A 292 -25.49 32.18 -29.73
C SER A 292 -27.03 32.16 -29.76
N TRP A 293 -27.70 32.22 -28.60
CA TRP A 293 -29.16 32.37 -28.51
C TRP A 293 -29.63 33.71 -29.03
N ALA A 294 -28.95 34.80 -28.68
CA ALA A 294 -29.31 36.14 -29.15
C ALA A 294 -29.25 36.27 -30.68
N ASN A 295 -28.44 35.43 -31.33
CA ASN A 295 -28.27 35.40 -32.79
C ASN A 295 -29.13 34.34 -33.50
N PHE A 296 -29.86 33.49 -32.76
CA PHE A 296 -30.74 32.49 -33.35
C PHE A 296 -31.91 33.15 -34.07
N LYS A 297 -32.15 32.77 -35.33
CA LYS A 297 -33.27 33.24 -36.13
C LYS A 297 -34.05 32.03 -36.67
N PRO A 298 -35.33 31.85 -36.28
CA PRO A 298 -36.12 30.73 -36.78
C PRO A 298 -36.39 30.88 -38.28
N SER A 299 -36.38 29.75 -39.00
CA SER A 299 -36.57 29.70 -40.45
C SER A 299 -38.03 29.95 -40.83
N ASN A 300 -38.98 29.54 -39.98
CA ASN A 300 -40.41 29.74 -40.21
C ASN A 300 -41.02 30.60 -39.10
N LYS A 301 -41.57 31.77 -39.46
CA LYS A 301 -42.10 32.77 -38.50
C LYS A 301 -43.61 32.75 -38.35
N GLU A 302 -44.31 32.02 -39.22
CA GLU A 302 -45.77 32.06 -39.32
C GLU A 302 -46.45 30.97 -38.46
N ASP A 303 -45.74 29.89 -38.11
CA ASP A 303 -46.25 28.80 -37.28
C ASP A 303 -45.52 28.75 -35.91
N PRO A 304 -46.22 29.08 -34.80
CA PRO A 304 -45.67 29.00 -33.45
C PRO A 304 -45.18 27.60 -33.05
N ALA A 305 -45.77 26.53 -33.58
CA ALA A 305 -45.39 25.16 -33.25
C ALA A 305 -44.05 24.78 -33.90
N ALA A 306 -43.87 25.09 -35.19
CA ALA A 306 -42.64 24.85 -35.93
C ALA A 306 -41.45 25.67 -35.37
N MET A 307 -41.71 26.89 -34.88
CA MET A 307 -40.68 27.73 -34.24
C MET A 307 -40.17 27.13 -32.93
N MET A 308 -41.07 26.60 -32.09
CA MET A 308 -40.69 25.98 -30.82
C MET A 308 -39.92 24.67 -31.03
N ASP A 309 -40.26 23.90 -32.07
CA ASP A 309 -39.54 22.66 -32.41
C ASP A 309 -38.11 22.95 -32.94
N GLU A 310 -37.94 23.96 -33.81
CA GLU A 310 -36.62 24.39 -34.30
C GLU A 310 -35.74 24.96 -33.17
N LEU A 311 -36.34 25.72 -32.25
CA LEU A 311 -35.66 26.20 -31.04
C LEU A 311 -35.24 25.03 -30.13
N ASN A 312 -36.13 24.07 -29.88
CA ASN A 312 -35.84 22.90 -29.05
C ASN A 312 -34.69 22.06 -29.63
N ARG A 313 -34.69 21.80 -30.94
CA ARG A 313 -33.58 21.10 -31.60
C ARG A 313 -32.26 21.83 -31.48
N TYR A 314 -32.26 23.15 -31.70
CA TYR A 314 -31.05 23.96 -31.55
C TYR A 314 -30.54 23.94 -30.10
N MET A 315 -31.45 24.04 -29.13
CA MET A 315 -31.14 23.96 -27.70
C MET A 315 -30.51 22.63 -27.30
N GLU A 316 -31.04 21.54 -27.85
CA GLU A 316 -30.57 20.18 -27.63
C GLU A 316 -29.18 19.96 -28.27
N GLU A 317 -28.97 20.41 -29.51
CA GLU A 317 -27.66 20.36 -30.17
C GLU A 317 -26.59 21.16 -29.40
N GLN A 318 -26.94 22.36 -28.92
CA GLN A 318 -26.03 23.14 -28.07
C GLN A 318 -25.76 22.45 -26.73
N ALA A 319 -26.75 21.79 -26.13
CA ALA A 319 -26.56 20.99 -24.92
C ALA A 319 -25.59 19.83 -25.13
N ASP A 320 -25.73 19.10 -26.24
CA ASP A 320 -24.82 18.01 -26.60
C ASP A 320 -23.38 18.50 -26.84
N ILE A 321 -23.22 19.64 -27.52
CA ILE A 321 -21.90 20.26 -27.72
C ILE A 321 -21.30 20.68 -26.38
N ARG A 322 -22.12 21.25 -25.48
CA ARG A 322 -21.68 21.62 -24.12
C ARG A 322 -21.17 20.43 -23.36
N ASP A 323 -21.97 19.37 -23.30
CA ASP A 323 -21.67 18.18 -22.53
C ASP A 323 -20.40 17.50 -23.05
N LYS A 324 -20.23 17.41 -24.38
CA LYS A 324 -18.99 16.90 -24.99
C LYS A 324 -17.76 17.72 -24.61
N LYS A 325 -17.83 19.05 -24.73
CA LYS A 325 -16.74 19.97 -24.36
C LYS A 325 -16.40 19.86 -22.87
N MET A 326 -17.41 19.76 -22.00
CA MET A 326 -17.23 19.66 -20.56
C MET A 326 -16.64 18.32 -20.13
N GLN A 327 -17.08 17.22 -20.77
CA GLN A 327 -16.50 15.89 -20.57
C GLN A 327 -15.05 15.86 -21.01
N GLU A 328 -14.72 16.40 -22.18
CA GLU A 328 -13.36 16.46 -22.70
C GLU A 328 -12.44 17.32 -21.83
N LEU A 329 -12.90 18.47 -21.35
CA LEU A 329 -12.12 19.26 -20.39
C LEU A 329 -11.91 18.49 -19.09
N THR A 330 -12.97 17.87 -18.57
CA THR A 330 -12.91 17.12 -17.32
C THR A 330 -11.94 15.94 -17.40
N SER A 331 -11.96 15.16 -18.49
CA SER A 331 -11.03 14.06 -18.69
C SER A 331 -9.59 14.59 -18.78
N ARG A 332 -9.33 15.62 -19.59
CA ARG A 332 -8.00 16.23 -19.71
C ARG A 332 -7.46 16.74 -18.37
N LEU A 333 -8.27 17.46 -17.59
CA LEU A 333 -7.84 17.98 -16.29
C LEU A 333 -7.59 16.87 -15.27
N ASN A 334 -8.45 15.85 -15.24
CA ASN A 334 -8.28 14.69 -14.36
C ASN A 334 -7.00 13.89 -14.75
N GLU A 335 -6.76 13.67 -16.05
CA GLU A 335 -5.54 13.02 -16.56
C GLU A 335 -4.27 13.80 -16.22
N GLN A 336 -4.27 15.12 -16.45
CA GLN A 336 -3.13 15.98 -16.10
C GLN A 336 -2.83 15.93 -14.60
N ARG A 337 -3.87 15.96 -13.77
CA ARG A 337 -3.70 15.83 -12.32
C ARG A 337 -3.13 14.46 -11.96
N LEU A 338 -3.65 13.38 -12.53
CA LEU A 338 -3.18 12.03 -12.28
C LEU A 338 -1.70 11.89 -12.63
N ASN A 339 -1.29 12.36 -13.82
CA ASN A 339 0.11 12.33 -14.26
C ASN A 339 1.03 13.08 -13.28
N LYS A 340 0.62 14.26 -12.82
CA LYS A 340 1.38 15.00 -11.80
C LYS A 340 1.41 14.29 -10.45
N GLN A 341 0.34 13.63 -10.05
CA GLN A 341 0.32 12.82 -8.81
C GLN A 341 1.29 11.66 -8.90
N MET A 342 1.36 10.97 -10.04
CA MET A 342 2.31 9.89 -10.29
C MET A 342 3.76 10.41 -10.25
N GLU A 343 4.04 11.54 -10.91
CA GLU A 343 5.38 12.16 -10.88
C GLU A 343 5.80 12.56 -9.46
N GLN A 344 4.89 13.19 -8.70
CA GLN A 344 5.12 13.54 -7.30
C GLN A 344 5.39 12.31 -6.44
N GLN A 345 4.63 11.23 -6.65
CA GLN A 345 4.80 9.96 -5.95
C GLN A 345 6.16 9.31 -6.26
N ASP A 346 6.54 9.23 -7.53
CA ASP A 346 7.81 8.63 -7.94
C ASP A 346 9.00 9.39 -7.35
N LEU A 347 8.95 10.72 -7.35
CA LEU A 347 9.96 11.54 -6.69
C LEU A 347 10.00 11.29 -5.18
N ALA A 348 8.83 11.22 -4.53
CA ALA A 348 8.75 10.94 -3.10
C ALA A 348 9.38 9.58 -2.75
N PHE A 349 9.08 8.54 -3.52
CA PHE A 349 9.62 7.20 -3.31
C PHE A 349 11.13 7.15 -3.59
N ASN A 350 11.60 7.79 -4.66
CA ASN A 350 13.04 7.86 -4.98
C ASN A 350 13.84 8.58 -3.90
N PHE A 351 13.34 9.70 -3.36
CA PHE A 351 13.99 10.36 -2.22
C PHE A 351 13.90 9.51 -0.96
N ALA A 352 12.77 8.83 -0.71
CA ALA A 352 12.59 7.99 0.46
C ALA A 352 13.58 6.80 0.46
N ARG A 353 13.87 6.20 -0.70
CA ARG A 353 14.80 5.07 -0.88
C ARG A 353 16.24 5.32 -0.43
N ILE A 354 16.62 6.57 -0.12
CA ILE A 354 17.88 6.90 0.56
C ILE A 354 17.91 6.30 1.98
N SER A 355 16.75 6.16 2.61
CA SER A 355 16.60 5.49 3.90
C SER A 355 16.34 3.99 3.74
N PRO A 356 17.12 3.12 4.40
CA PRO A 356 16.81 1.69 4.46
C PRO A 356 15.39 1.40 4.99
N ALA A 357 14.84 2.26 5.84
CA ALA A 357 13.53 2.06 6.46
C ALA A 357 12.39 2.26 5.45
N ALA A 358 12.51 3.26 4.58
CA ALA A 358 11.55 3.45 3.50
C ALA A 358 11.70 2.35 2.43
N THR A 359 12.92 1.94 2.12
CA THR A 359 13.18 0.83 1.19
C THR A 359 12.53 -0.47 1.68
N LEU A 360 12.63 -0.78 2.98
CA LEU A 360 11.90 -1.89 3.58
C LEU A 360 10.39 -1.76 3.34
N SER A 361 9.80 -0.63 3.74
CA SER A 361 8.35 -0.38 3.65
C SER A 361 7.83 -0.52 2.21
N LEU A 362 8.50 0.09 1.24
CA LEU A 362 8.15 -0.02 -0.19
C LEU A 362 8.25 -1.47 -0.70
N GLY A 363 9.31 -2.20 -0.33
CA GLY A 363 9.51 -3.59 -0.73
C GLY A 363 8.45 -4.53 -0.15
N VAL A 364 8.21 -4.47 1.17
CA VAL A 364 7.28 -5.41 1.83
C VAL A 364 5.82 -5.15 1.47
N THR A 365 5.42 -3.88 1.30
CA THR A 365 4.05 -3.53 0.87
C THR A 365 3.80 -3.93 -0.58
N SER A 366 4.80 -3.81 -1.46
CA SER A 366 4.71 -4.29 -2.85
C SER A 366 4.55 -5.81 -2.92
N LEU A 367 5.32 -6.55 -2.12
CA LEU A 367 5.21 -8.02 -2.04
C LEU A 367 3.88 -8.48 -1.46
N ALA A 368 3.37 -7.76 -0.46
CA ALA A 368 2.10 -8.05 0.21
C ALA A 368 0.86 -7.67 -0.62
N GLY A 369 1.03 -6.94 -1.72
CA GLY A 369 -0.10 -6.45 -2.53
C GLY A 369 -0.85 -5.27 -1.88
N THR A 370 -0.23 -4.59 -0.92
CA THR A 370 -0.82 -3.49 -0.13
C THR A 370 -0.12 -2.14 -0.36
N SER A 371 0.74 -2.06 -1.36
CA SER A 371 1.35 -0.80 -1.79
C SER A 371 0.32 0.12 -2.44
N ILE A 372 0.74 1.32 -2.84
CA ILE A 372 -0.12 2.28 -3.52
C ILE A 372 -0.78 1.74 -4.80
N SER A 373 -0.12 0.78 -5.46
CA SER A 373 -0.65 0.11 -6.67
C SER A 373 -1.96 -0.64 -6.41
N LEU A 374 -2.26 -1.01 -5.16
CA LEU A 374 -3.54 -1.63 -4.81
C LEU A 374 -4.73 -0.73 -5.17
N LYS A 375 -4.59 0.58 -4.91
CA LYS A 375 -5.64 1.56 -5.20
C LYS A 375 -5.88 1.67 -6.70
N ASP A 376 -4.80 1.76 -7.48
CA ASP A 376 -4.88 1.96 -8.92
C ASP A 376 -5.45 0.70 -9.59
N HIS A 377 -4.93 -0.48 -9.23
CA HIS A 377 -5.40 -1.76 -9.76
C HIS A 377 -6.87 -2.04 -9.41
N TYR A 378 -7.27 -1.82 -8.15
CA TYR A 378 -8.67 -1.95 -7.76
C TYR A 378 -9.58 -0.96 -8.52
N GLY A 379 -9.12 0.26 -8.74
CA GLY A 379 -9.84 1.27 -9.52
C GLY A 379 -10.03 0.85 -10.98
N ASP A 380 -9.03 0.25 -11.60
CA ASP A 380 -9.09 -0.20 -13.00
C ASP A 380 -9.98 -1.44 -13.16
N GLU A 381 -9.90 -2.41 -12.24
CA GLU A 381 -10.83 -3.54 -12.16
C GLU A 381 -12.28 -3.08 -11.95
N ALA A 382 -12.49 -2.07 -11.09
CA ALA A 382 -13.81 -1.49 -10.86
C ALA A 382 -14.38 -0.82 -12.12
N LYS A 383 -13.55 -0.11 -12.91
CA LYS A 383 -13.96 0.48 -14.20
C LYS A 383 -14.27 -0.58 -15.25
N ALA A 384 -13.48 -1.66 -15.31
CA ALA A 384 -13.73 -2.78 -16.20
C ALA A 384 -15.07 -3.44 -15.85
N TYR A 385 -15.31 -3.67 -14.56
CA TYR A 385 -16.58 -4.18 -14.06
C TYR A 385 -17.76 -3.24 -14.35
N GLN A 386 -17.59 -1.93 -14.16
CA GLN A 386 -18.61 -0.93 -14.48
C GLN A 386 -19.06 -1.03 -15.95
N SER A 387 -18.14 -1.27 -16.87
CA SER A 387 -18.45 -1.44 -18.29
C SER A 387 -19.28 -2.70 -18.55
N SER A 388 -18.93 -3.82 -17.90
CA SER A 388 -19.68 -5.07 -17.98
C SER A 388 -21.07 -4.94 -17.34
N TYR A 389 -21.16 -4.32 -16.18
CA TYR A 389 -22.42 -4.01 -15.50
C TYR A 389 -23.30 -3.09 -16.36
N ALA A 390 -22.71 -2.09 -17.02
CA ALA A 390 -23.45 -1.19 -17.90
C ALA A 390 -24.07 -1.92 -19.10
N ASN A 391 -23.32 -2.84 -19.72
CA ASN A 391 -23.81 -3.67 -20.82
C ASN A 391 -24.93 -4.62 -20.37
N PHE A 392 -24.77 -5.25 -19.21
CA PHE A 392 -25.80 -6.12 -18.63
C PHE A 392 -27.11 -5.34 -18.35
N MET A 393 -27.01 -4.17 -17.71
CA MET A 393 -28.18 -3.34 -17.42
C MET A 393 -28.85 -2.84 -18.70
N LYS A 394 -28.08 -2.55 -19.75
CA LYS A 394 -28.62 -2.20 -21.08
C LYS A 394 -29.36 -3.36 -21.72
N GLU A 395 -28.86 -4.59 -21.61
CA GLU A 395 -29.52 -5.79 -22.12
C GLU A 395 -30.86 -6.05 -21.39
N LYS A 396 -30.88 -5.90 -20.06
CA LYS A 396 -32.07 -6.17 -19.24
C LYS A 396 -33.13 -5.07 -19.32
N THR A 397 -32.72 -3.79 -19.33
CA THR A 397 -33.65 -2.64 -19.31
C THR A 397 -33.94 -2.08 -20.71
N GLY A 398 -33.12 -2.42 -21.72
CA GLY A 398 -33.19 -1.84 -23.06
C GLY A 398 -32.73 -0.38 -23.13
N THR A 399 -32.22 0.18 -22.03
CA THR A 399 -31.80 1.59 -21.92
C THR A 399 -30.41 1.71 -21.33
N ASN A 400 -29.67 2.75 -21.70
CA ASN A 400 -28.36 2.98 -21.10
C ASN A 400 -28.53 3.32 -19.60
N PRO A 401 -27.83 2.62 -18.71
CA PRO A 401 -27.92 2.87 -17.27
C PRO A 401 -27.52 4.31 -16.92
N GLY A 402 -28.36 4.96 -16.10
CA GLY A 402 -28.21 6.34 -15.68
C GLY A 402 -28.99 7.37 -16.51
N GLY A 403 -29.68 6.98 -17.59
CA GLY A 403 -30.66 7.84 -18.28
C GLY A 403 -31.91 8.04 -17.41
N ARG A 404 -32.33 9.29 -17.18
CA ARG A 404 -33.64 9.59 -16.58
C ARG A 404 -34.73 9.27 -17.60
N MET A 405 -35.29 8.07 -17.55
CA MET A 405 -36.56 7.79 -18.24
C MET A 405 -37.42 6.88 -17.35
N PHE A 406 -38.55 7.42 -16.88
CA PHE A 406 -39.60 6.64 -16.21
C PHE A 406 -40.34 5.84 -17.28
N MET A 407 -40.03 4.56 -17.42
CA MET A 407 -40.81 3.64 -18.26
C MET A 407 -41.48 2.62 -17.34
N PHE A 408 -42.74 2.89 -16.97
CA PHE A 408 -43.63 1.86 -16.46
C PHE A 408 -43.96 0.91 -17.62
N ARG A 409 -43.18 -0.14 -17.83
CA ARG A 409 -43.57 -1.23 -18.72
C ARG A 409 -44.35 -2.28 -17.92
N THR A 410 -45.66 -2.09 -17.80
CA THR A 410 -46.56 -3.21 -17.58
C THR A 410 -46.53 -4.04 -18.88
N LYS A 411 -45.90 -5.22 -18.85
CA LYS A 411 -46.04 -6.19 -19.93
C LYS A 411 -47.49 -6.68 -19.90
N ILE A 412 -48.27 -6.31 -20.90
CA ILE A 412 -49.61 -6.85 -21.13
C ILE A 412 -49.45 -7.91 -22.22
N GLU A 413 -49.68 -9.16 -21.86
CA GLU A 413 -49.69 -10.30 -22.77
C GLU A 413 -51.09 -10.91 -22.67
N ASP A 414 -51.79 -11.05 -23.81
CA ASP A 414 -53.18 -11.54 -23.88
C ASP A 414 -54.21 -10.84 -22.95
N GLY A 415 -54.03 -9.55 -22.67
CA GLY A 415 -55.01 -8.75 -21.92
C GLY A 415 -54.95 -8.92 -20.39
N GLU A 416 -53.96 -9.66 -19.86
CA GLU A 416 -53.67 -9.73 -18.44
C GLU A 416 -52.32 -9.07 -18.13
N GLU A 417 -52.25 -8.36 -16.99
CA GLU A 417 -50.99 -7.84 -16.46
C GLU A 417 -50.10 -9.02 -16.06
N VAL A 418 -49.02 -9.24 -16.80
CA VAL A 418 -48.00 -10.22 -16.43
C VAL A 418 -47.31 -9.69 -15.17
N LYS A 419 -47.57 -10.33 -14.03
CA LYS A 419 -46.84 -10.02 -12.78
C LYS A 419 -45.35 -10.20 -13.04
N PRO A 420 -44.53 -9.15 -12.88
CA PRO A 420 -43.10 -9.28 -13.11
C PRO A 420 -42.54 -10.30 -12.13
N GLU A 421 -41.83 -11.30 -12.66
CA GLU A 421 -41.14 -12.28 -11.85
C GLU A 421 -40.09 -11.57 -10.98
N PRO A 422 -39.87 -12.02 -9.73
CA PRO A 422 -38.79 -11.50 -8.92
C PRO A 422 -37.47 -11.61 -9.67
N ILE A 423 -36.68 -10.54 -9.64
CA ILE A 423 -35.32 -10.53 -10.16
C ILE A 423 -34.54 -11.64 -9.47
N ASN A 424 -33.74 -12.38 -10.23
CA ASN A 424 -32.73 -13.26 -9.68
C ASN A 424 -31.41 -12.47 -9.51
N PRO A 425 -31.00 -12.11 -8.28
CA PRO A 425 -29.79 -11.33 -8.06
C PRO A 425 -28.51 -12.08 -8.50
N GLN A 426 -28.57 -13.40 -8.69
CA GLN A 426 -27.44 -14.20 -9.18
C GLN A 426 -27.14 -13.98 -10.67
N GLU A 427 -28.06 -13.36 -11.43
CA GLU A 427 -27.81 -12.97 -12.82
C GLU A 427 -26.88 -11.76 -12.93
N LEU A 428 -26.68 -11.01 -11.85
CA LEU A 428 -25.74 -9.88 -11.84
C LEU A 428 -24.33 -10.38 -12.13
N PRO A 429 -23.56 -9.68 -12.99
CA PRO A 429 -22.17 -10.01 -13.19
C PRO A 429 -21.44 -9.96 -11.84
N GLN A 430 -20.65 -10.99 -11.53
CA GLN A 430 -19.91 -11.03 -10.27
C GLN A 430 -18.59 -10.28 -10.41
N PHE A 431 -18.32 -9.39 -9.47
CA PHE A 431 -17.02 -8.74 -9.37
C PHE A 431 -16.02 -9.69 -8.73
N GLU A 432 -14.93 -9.99 -9.45
CA GLU A 432 -13.81 -10.78 -8.95
C GLU A 432 -12.54 -9.95 -9.04
N TYR A 433 -11.99 -9.58 -7.87
CA TYR A 433 -10.72 -8.87 -7.81
C TYR A 433 -9.55 -9.85 -7.94
N HIS A 434 -8.73 -9.64 -8.97
CA HIS A 434 -7.52 -10.40 -9.20
C HIS A 434 -6.32 -9.64 -8.62
N GLN A 435 -5.59 -10.26 -7.69
CA GLN A 435 -4.34 -9.67 -7.19
C GLN A 435 -3.28 -9.62 -8.31
N PRO A 436 -2.36 -8.64 -8.28
CA PRO A 436 -1.22 -8.60 -9.20
C PRO A 436 -0.43 -9.91 -9.15
N ASP A 437 0.05 -10.36 -10.30
CA ASP A 437 0.83 -11.59 -10.38
C ASP A 437 2.07 -11.57 -9.47
N LEU A 438 2.50 -12.77 -9.05
CA LEU A 438 3.71 -12.94 -8.25
C LEU A 438 4.93 -12.28 -8.92
N ALA A 439 5.08 -12.47 -10.23
CA ALA A 439 6.19 -11.91 -11.01
C ALA A 439 6.19 -10.37 -10.99
N GLN A 440 5.02 -9.73 -11.13
CA GLN A 440 4.90 -8.27 -11.08
C GLN A 440 5.27 -7.73 -9.69
N SER A 441 4.84 -8.43 -8.65
CA SER A 441 5.11 -8.04 -7.26
C SER A 441 6.60 -8.19 -6.91
N ILE A 442 7.25 -9.26 -7.38
CA ILE A 442 8.69 -9.46 -7.25
C ILE A 442 9.46 -8.38 -8.02
N SER A 443 9.08 -8.11 -9.27
CA SER A 443 9.73 -7.07 -10.09
C SER A 443 9.62 -5.69 -9.44
N SER A 444 8.47 -5.38 -8.83
CA SER A 444 8.24 -4.11 -8.13
C SER A 444 9.11 -3.98 -6.88
N ALA A 445 9.32 -5.07 -6.14
CA ALA A 445 10.14 -5.08 -4.92
C ALA A 445 11.64 -5.30 -5.18
N ALA A 446 12.04 -5.73 -6.38
CA ALA A 446 13.41 -6.14 -6.67
C ALA A 446 14.43 -5.01 -6.47
N LEU A 447 14.08 -3.78 -6.86
CA LEU A 447 14.93 -2.61 -6.65
C LEU A 447 15.14 -2.36 -5.16
N ASP A 448 14.08 -2.43 -4.36
CA ASP A 448 14.14 -2.16 -2.93
C ASP A 448 14.94 -3.24 -2.19
N MET A 449 14.73 -4.52 -2.53
CA MET A 449 15.56 -5.62 -2.03
C MET A 449 17.04 -5.45 -2.42
N GLY A 450 17.31 -5.04 -3.66
CA GLY A 450 18.65 -4.76 -4.16
C GLY A 450 19.33 -3.61 -3.41
N LEU A 451 18.60 -2.54 -3.10
CA LEU A 451 19.09 -1.43 -2.30
C LEU A 451 19.40 -1.85 -0.85
N LEU A 452 18.58 -2.71 -0.24
CA LEU A 452 18.89 -3.25 1.09
C LEU A 452 20.15 -4.12 1.08
N ALA A 453 20.36 -4.93 0.03
CA ALA A 453 21.61 -5.66 -0.15
C ALA A 453 22.80 -4.71 -0.36
N PHE A 454 22.62 -3.63 -1.12
CA PHE A 454 23.63 -2.59 -1.29
C PHE A 454 24.00 -1.90 0.03
N PHE A 455 23.01 -1.53 0.86
CA PHE A 455 23.27 -0.96 2.19
C PHE A 455 24.09 -1.90 3.06
N ASN A 456 23.77 -3.20 3.05
CA ASN A 456 24.58 -4.20 3.76
C ASN A 456 26.04 -4.21 3.28
N LEU A 457 26.27 -4.24 1.97
CA LEU A 457 27.63 -4.21 1.41
C LEU A 457 28.36 -2.92 1.78
N LEU A 458 27.68 -1.77 1.70
CA LEU A 458 28.23 -0.46 2.04
C LEU A 458 28.64 -0.38 3.51
N PHE A 459 27.76 -0.76 4.43
CA PHE A 459 28.04 -0.72 5.87
C PHE A 459 29.06 -1.78 6.28
N PHE A 460 29.02 -2.97 5.67
CA PHE A 460 30.04 -3.99 5.83
C PHE A 460 31.43 -3.49 5.41
N ALA A 461 31.55 -2.92 4.21
CA ALA A 461 32.81 -2.37 3.71
C ALA A 461 33.29 -1.21 4.62
N GLY A 462 32.35 -0.35 5.05
CA GLY A 462 32.59 0.69 6.03
C GLY A 462 33.18 0.14 7.33
N ALA A 463 32.54 -0.87 7.94
CA ALA A 463 33.01 -1.52 9.15
C ALA A 463 34.40 -2.13 8.97
N PHE A 464 34.60 -2.86 7.87
CA PHE A 464 35.85 -3.54 7.54
C PHE A 464 37.01 -2.56 7.41
N VAL A 465 36.88 -1.53 6.57
CA VAL A 465 37.94 -0.52 6.36
C VAL A 465 38.22 0.28 7.63
N SER A 466 37.18 0.61 8.39
CA SER A 466 37.31 1.37 9.64
C SER A 466 38.06 0.56 10.69
N PHE A 467 37.75 -0.73 10.81
CA PHE A 467 38.40 -1.63 11.75
C PHE A 467 39.87 -1.88 11.41
N LEU A 468 40.21 -2.03 10.12
CA LEU A 468 41.61 -2.21 9.71
C LEU A 468 42.50 -1.04 10.14
N ARG A 469 41.97 0.19 10.08
CA ARG A 469 42.64 1.42 10.52
C ARG A 469 42.45 1.73 12.01
N TYR A 470 41.70 0.91 12.73
CA TYR A 470 41.36 1.17 14.12
C TYR A 470 42.57 0.98 15.03
N ASP A 471 42.74 1.91 15.97
CA ASP A 471 43.77 1.79 16.98
C ASP A 471 43.29 0.87 18.11
N VAL A 472 44.02 -0.23 18.27
CA VAL A 472 43.75 -1.33 19.20
C VAL A 472 44.39 -1.07 20.58
N ARG A 473 45.28 -0.06 20.69
CA ARG A 473 46.09 0.18 21.89
C ARG A 473 45.34 0.78 23.06
#